data_AF-A0A1Q3AFY4-F1
#
_entry.id   AF-A0A1Q3AFY4-F1
#
_cell.length_a   1.000
_cell.length_b   1.000
_cell.length_c   1.000
_cell.angle_alpha   90.00
_cell.angle_beta   90.00
_cell.angle_gamma   90.00
#
_symmetry.space_group_name_H-M   'P 1'
#
loop_
_entity.id
_entity.type
_entity.pdbx_description
1 polymer ?
#
loop_
_entity_poly.entity_id
_entity_poly.type
_entity_poly.pdbx_seq_one_letter_code
_entity_poly.pdbx_strand_id
1 'polypeptide(L)'
;MSKIQVSSDQLRSIYGQLYDVLQEKASLHLPELDDPVSREVNLQLQLFLTNVMEMAFNSLKIDGPPANDILNSRCEPFDLELNEKVRKSYETWEEETVKVANLRRAAQETINNIWMENQGEYLRELDSKIEAESVPDTSDKHHYSLERYAIDTQSYVDSLESLSKTQAKLPHMRNQVQKLQHLLQHLQDEGREG
;
A
#
# COMPACT_ATOMS: atom_id res chain seq x y z
N MET A 1 -24.04 -54.21 -21.51
CA MET A 1 -22.81 -53.48 -21.15
C MET A 1 -22.42 -53.88 -19.74
N SER A 2 -21.18 -54.36 -19.57
CA SER A 2 -20.63 -54.87 -18.31
C SER A 2 -20.73 -53.79 -17.23
N LYS A 3 -21.62 -53.96 -16.25
CA LYS A 3 -21.65 -53.10 -15.06
C LYS A 3 -20.74 -53.74 -14.03
N ILE A 4 -19.58 -53.12 -13.81
CA ILE A 4 -18.61 -53.58 -12.83
C ILE A 4 -19.22 -53.33 -11.44
N GLN A 5 -19.29 -54.38 -10.62
CA GLN A 5 -19.73 -54.30 -9.23
C GLN A 5 -18.51 -54.00 -8.37
N VAL A 6 -18.56 -52.91 -7.60
CA VAL A 6 -17.44 -52.51 -6.72
C VAL A 6 -18.00 -52.13 -5.35
N SER A 7 -17.34 -52.61 -4.30
CA SER A 7 -17.66 -52.27 -2.92
C SER A 7 -17.15 -50.86 -2.56
N SER A 8 -17.81 -50.17 -1.63
CA SER A 8 -17.37 -48.87 -1.09
C SER A 8 -15.93 -48.88 -0.58
N ASP A 9 -15.48 -49.99 0.00
CA ASP A 9 -14.13 -50.11 0.56
C ASP A 9 -13.07 -50.27 -0.54
N GLN A 10 -13.42 -50.95 -1.63
CA GLN A 10 -12.56 -51.05 -2.81
C GLN A 10 -12.40 -49.69 -3.49
N LEU A 11 -13.48 -48.92 -3.59
CA LEU A 11 -13.45 -47.55 -4.11
C LEU A 11 -12.58 -46.63 -3.25
N ARG A 12 -12.72 -46.72 -1.92
CA ARG A 12 -11.89 -45.95 -0.99
C ARG A 12 -10.41 -46.33 -1.08
N SER A 13 -10.12 -47.63 -1.25
CA SER A 13 -8.76 -48.12 -1.45
C SER A 13 -8.15 -47.63 -2.76
N ILE A 14 -8.88 -47.71 -3.87
CA ILE A 14 -8.44 -47.21 -5.19
C ILE A 14 -8.21 -45.70 -5.16
N TYR A 15 -9.14 -44.94 -4.54
CA TYR A 15 -8.99 -43.50 -4.34
C TYR A 15 -7.72 -43.18 -3.55
N GLY A 16 -7.49 -43.89 -2.42
CA GLY A 16 -6.31 -43.71 -1.59
C GLY A 16 -5.02 -43.98 -2.35
N GLN A 17 -4.94 -45.10 -3.07
CA GLN A 17 -3.77 -45.46 -3.87
C GLN A 17 -3.49 -44.44 -4.98
N LEU A 18 -4.51 -43.97 -5.69
CA LEU A 18 -4.37 -42.95 -6.72
C LEU A 18 -3.88 -41.62 -6.12
N TYR A 19 -4.44 -41.23 -4.98
CA TYR A 19 -4.05 -40.02 -4.28
C TYR A 19 -2.60 -40.10 -3.78
N ASP A 20 -2.20 -41.21 -3.17
CA ASP A 20 -0.85 -41.40 -2.64
C ASP A 20 0.19 -41.37 -3.77
N VAL A 21 -0.08 -42.03 -4.91
CA VAL A 21 0.81 -42.00 -6.09
C VAL A 21 0.89 -40.60 -6.69
N LEU A 22 -0.23 -39.88 -6.78
CA LEU A 22 -0.24 -38.50 -7.29
C LEU A 22 0.53 -37.57 -6.35
N GLN A 23 0.39 -37.75 -5.04
CA GLN A 23 1.08 -36.92 -4.06
C GLN A 23 2.57 -37.22 -3.98
N GLU A 24 2.98 -38.49 -4.11
CA GLU A 24 4.38 -38.87 -4.24
C GLU A 24 5.00 -38.21 -5.48
N LYS A 25 4.31 -38.28 -6.63
CA LYS A 25 4.77 -37.60 -7.86
C LYS A 25 4.77 -36.09 -7.74
N ALA A 26 3.77 -35.51 -7.08
CA ALA A 26 3.70 -34.08 -6.86
C ALA A 26 4.90 -33.63 -5.99
N SER A 27 5.16 -34.32 -4.88
CA SER A 27 6.27 -34.00 -3.98
C SER A 27 7.66 -34.10 -4.63
N LEU A 28 7.82 -34.92 -5.67
CA LEU A 28 9.08 -35.08 -6.40
C LEU A 28 9.32 -33.95 -7.43
N HIS A 29 8.25 -33.37 -7.96
CA HIS A 29 8.31 -32.46 -9.11
C HIS A 29 7.96 -31.01 -8.77
N LEU A 30 7.35 -30.76 -7.61
CA LEU A 30 7.01 -29.42 -7.16
C LEU A 30 8.06 -28.90 -6.16
N PRO A 31 8.44 -27.61 -6.25
CA PRO A 31 9.27 -26.95 -5.24
C PRO A 31 8.54 -26.88 -3.88
N GLU A 32 9.26 -26.53 -2.81
CA GLU A 32 8.79 -26.59 -1.42
C GLU A 32 7.37 -26.01 -1.18
N LEU A 33 6.70 -26.55 -0.16
CA LEU A 33 5.27 -26.45 0.16
C LEU A 33 4.64 -25.02 0.21
N ASP A 34 5.44 -23.96 0.21
CA ASP A 34 4.98 -22.57 0.39
C ASP A 34 4.82 -21.80 -0.93
N ASP A 35 5.10 -22.42 -2.09
CA ASP A 35 4.87 -21.79 -3.40
C ASP A 35 3.36 -21.79 -3.74
N PRO A 36 2.75 -20.62 -4.06
CA PRO A 36 1.38 -20.54 -4.55
C PRO A 36 1.11 -21.47 -5.76
N VAL A 37 2.11 -21.67 -6.63
CA VAL A 37 2.01 -22.57 -7.77
C VAL A 37 1.87 -24.02 -7.30
N SER A 38 2.60 -24.40 -6.25
CA SER A 38 2.51 -25.77 -5.72
C SER A 38 1.14 -26.08 -5.14
N ARG A 39 0.55 -25.11 -4.45
CA ARG A 39 -0.79 -25.24 -3.88
C ARG A 39 -1.86 -25.35 -4.97
N GLU A 40 -1.74 -24.56 -6.04
CA GLU A 40 -2.67 -24.60 -7.17
C GLU A 40 -2.64 -25.96 -7.88
N VAL A 41 -1.45 -26.50 -8.15
CA VAL A 41 -1.31 -27.83 -8.78
C VAL A 41 -1.91 -28.93 -7.89
N ASN A 42 -1.68 -28.89 -6.58
CA ASN A 42 -2.28 -29.85 -5.65
C ASN A 42 -3.81 -29.79 -5.63
N LEU A 43 -4.39 -28.57 -5.67
CA LEU A 43 -5.83 -28.38 -5.78
C LEU A 43 -6.36 -28.93 -7.11
N GLN A 44 -5.66 -28.68 -8.22
CA GLN A 44 -6.04 -29.20 -9.53
C GLN A 44 -5.95 -30.73 -9.62
N LEU A 45 -4.97 -31.36 -8.97
CA LEU A 45 -4.88 -32.81 -8.85
C LEU A 45 -6.04 -33.40 -8.06
N GLN A 46 -6.45 -32.73 -6.97
CA GLN A 46 -7.62 -33.14 -6.19
C GLN A 46 -8.91 -33.03 -7.01
N LEU A 47 -9.10 -31.92 -7.74
CA LEU A 47 -10.24 -31.76 -8.65
C LEU A 47 -10.24 -32.80 -9.77
N PHE A 48 -9.08 -33.07 -10.37
CA PHE A 48 -8.93 -34.11 -11.39
C PHE A 48 -9.37 -35.47 -10.87
N LEU A 49 -8.90 -35.85 -9.68
CA LEU A 49 -9.23 -37.14 -9.08
C LEU A 49 -10.74 -37.23 -8.74
N THR A 50 -11.33 -36.16 -8.22
CA THR A 50 -12.80 -36.08 -8.01
C THR A 50 -13.56 -36.24 -9.32
N ASN A 51 -13.17 -35.55 -10.39
CA ASN A 51 -13.82 -35.63 -11.71
C ASN A 51 -13.70 -37.05 -12.32
N VAL A 52 -12.53 -37.68 -12.23
CA VAL A 52 -12.32 -39.05 -12.72
C VAL A 52 -13.20 -40.04 -11.96
N MET A 53 -13.31 -39.88 -10.64
CA MET A 53 -14.17 -40.72 -9.82
C MET A 53 -15.65 -40.50 -10.13
N GLU A 54 -16.10 -39.26 -10.33
CA GLU A 54 -17.47 -38.95 -10.78
C GLU A 54 -17.79 -39.58 -12.16
N MET A 55 -16.86 -39.47 -13.11
CA MET A 55 -17.00 -40.12 -14.41
C MET A 55 -17.04 -41.65 -14.30
N ALA A 56 -16.21 -42.22 -13.41
CA ALA A 56 -16.20 -43.67 -13.15
C ALA A 56 -17.49 -44.14 -12.49
N PHE A 57 -18.06 -43.36 -11.57
CA PHE A 57 -19.30 -43.68 -10.87
C PHE A 57 -20.49 -43.87 -11.82
N ASN A 58 -20.56 -43.10 -12.92
CA ASN A 58 -21.59 -43.28 -13.94
C ASN A 58 -21.56 -44.67 -14.62
N SER A 59 -20.43 -45.37 -14.55
CA SER A 59 -20.22 -46.69 -15.15
C SER A 59 -20.21 -47.85 -14.13
N LEU A 60 -20.25 -47.55 -12.83
CA LEU A 60 -20.09 -48.51 -11.75
C LEU A 60 -21.44 -48.76 -11.04
N LYS A 61 -21.69 -50.01 -10.65
CA LYS A 61 -22.74 -50.32 -9.67
C LYS A 61 -22.08 -50.48 -8.31
N ILE A 62 -22.38 -49.54 -7.41
CA ILE A 62 -21.84 -49.52 -6.05
C ILE A 62 -22.86 -50.20 -5.14
N ASP A 63 -22.42 -51.24 -4.44
CA ASP A 63 -23.19 -51.78 -3.31
C ASP A 63 -22.73 -51.05 -2.04
N GLY A 64 -23.54 -50.12 -1.54
CA GLY A 64 -23.22 -49.33 -0.35
C GLY A 64 -23.89 -47.94 -0.31
N PRO A 65 -23.55 -47.11 0.70
CA PRO A 65 -23.99 -45.71 0.77
C PRO A 65 -23.55 -44.92 -0.49
N PRO A 66 -24.25 -43.82 -0.83
CA PRO A 66 -24.02 -43.08 -2.06
C PRO A 66 -22.56 -42.63 -2.19
N ALA A 67 -22.00 -42.81 -3.40
CA ALA A 67 -20.63 -42.46 -3.79
C ALA A 67 -20.12 -41.10 -3.29
N ASN A 68 -21.03 -40.12 -3.20
CA ASN A 68 -20.76 -38.75 -2.81
C ASN A 68 -20.23 -38.65 -1.37
N ASP A 69 -20.66 -39.51 -0.45
CA ASP A 69 -20.16 -39.50 0.94
C ASP A 69 -18.70 -39.95 1.03
N ILE A 70 -18.25 -40.80 0.09
CA ILE A 70 -16.87 -41.28 0.06
C ILE A 70 -15.95 -40.16 -0.45
N LEU A 71 -16.37 -39.42 -1.48
CA LEU A 71 -15.64 -38.27 -2.01
C LEU A 71 -15.56 -37.11 -1.00
N ASN A 72 -16.67 -36.80 -0.33
CA ASN A 72 -16.74 -35.71 0.64
C ASN A 72 -15.94 -35.99 1.93
N SER A 73 -15.64 -37.26 2.24
CA SER A 73 -14.90 -37.64 3.45
C SER A 73 -13.42 -37.22 3.48
N ARG A 74 -12.85 -36.79 2.34
CA ARG A 74 -11.47 -36.27 2.24
C ARG A 74 -11.38 -34.79 1.83
N CYS A 75 -12.50 -34.09 1.70
CA CYS A 75 -12.45 -32.63 1.57
C CYS A 75 -11.90 -32.04 2.86
N GLU A 76 -10.96 -31.10 2.74
CA GLU A 76 -10.41 -30.38 3.88
C GLU A 76 -11.57 -29.74 4.68
N PRO A 77 -11.63 -29.95 6.01
CA PRO A 77 -12.70 -29.37 6.80
C PRO A 77 -12.65 -27.86 6.68
N PHE A 78 -13.83 -27.24 6.58
CA PHE A 78 -13.93 -25.79 6.50
C PHE A 78 -13.35 -25.16 7.77
N ASP A 79 -12.24 -24.42 7.62
CA ASP A 79 -11.59 -23.74 8.73
C ASP A 79 -12.43 -22.52 9.16
N LEU A 80 -13.21 -22.72 10.22
CA LEU A 80 -14.05 -21.69 10.82
C LEU A 80 -13.22 -20.52 11.38
N GLU A 81 -12.01 -20.78 11.89
CA GLU A 81 -11.15 -19.74 12.44
C GLU A 81 -10.56 -18.87 11.33
N LEU A 82 -10.11 -19.49 10.24
CA LEU A 82 -9.62 -18.76 9.07
C LEU A 82 -10.73 -17.93 8.44
N ASN A 83 -11.92 -18.50 8.29
CA ASN A 83 -13.05 -17.77 7.73
C ASN A 83 -13.45 -16.57 8.61
N GLU A 84 -13.43 -16.73 9.93
CA GLU A 84 -13.72 -15.61 10.85
C GLU A 84 -12.63 -14.53 10.77
N LYS A 85 -11.36 -14.90 10.62
CA LYS A 85 -10.26 -13.94 10.37
C LYS A 85 -10.47 -13.19 9.05
N VAL A 86 -10.83 -13.91 7.98
CA VAL A 86 -11.14 -13.32 6.68
C VAL A 86 -12.30 -12.35 6.81
N ARG A 87 -13.39 -12.75 7.46
CA ARG A 87 -14.56 -11.91 7.71
C ARG A 87 -14.19 -10.61 8.44
N LYS A 88 -13.43 -10.70 9.53
CA LYS A 88 -12.96 -9.52 10.28
C LYS A 88 -12.08 -8.61 9.43
N SER A 89 -11.19 -9.19 8.62
CA SER A 89 -10.33 -8.40 7.72
C SER A 89 -11.14 -7.64 6.67
N TYR A 90 -12.18 -8.26 6.12
CA TYR A 90 -13.10 -7.59 5.20
C TYR A 90 -13.86 -6.44 5.87
N GLU A 91 -14.38 -6.65 7.07
CA GLU A 91 -15.06 -5.61 7.85
C GLU A 91 -14.13 -4.41 8.12
N THR A 92 -12.90 -4.67 8.57
CA THR A 92 -11.91 -3.59 8.79
C THR A 92 -11.54 -2.86 7.49
N TRP A 93 -11.46 -3.58 6.38
CA TRP A 93 -11.18 -2.99 5.07
C TRP A 93 -12.32 -2.09 4.60
N GLU A 94 -13.57 -2.51 4.80
CA GLU A 94 -14.75 -1.70 4.47
C GLU A 94 -14.81 -0.43 5.33
N GLU A 95 -14.59 -0.55 6.64
CA GLU A 95 -14.58 0.60 7.56
C GLU A 95 -13.52 1.63 7.18
N GLU A 96 -12.28 1.20 6.94
CA GLU A 96 -11.20 2.10 6.55
C GLU A 96 -11.43 2.72 5.17
N THR A 97 -12.03 1.96 4.23
CA THR A 97 -12.39 2.50 2.91
C THR A 97 -13.43 3.62 3.02
N VAL A 98 -14.47 3.42 3.83
CA VAL A 98 -15.50 4.45 4.07
C VAL A 98 -14.88 5.66 4.78
N LYS A 99 -14.03 5.44 5.78
CA LYS A 99 -13.34 6.50 6.52
C LYS A 99 -12.46 7.34 5.61
N VAL A 100 -11.66 6.73 4.73
CA VAL A 100 -10.83 7.46 3.76
C VAL A 100 -11.69 8.25 2.76
N ALA A 101 -12.79 7.67 2.27
CA ALA A 101 -13.70 8.36 1.38
C ALA A 101 -14.33 9.60 2.05
N ASN A 102 -14.79 9.46 3.28
CA ASN A 102 -15.35 10.56 4.08
C ASN A 102 -14.29 11.62 4.39
N LEU A 103 -13.07 11.21 4.79
CA LEU A 103 -11.96 12.12 5.02
C LEU A 103 -11.59 12.90 3.76
N ARG A 104 -11.55 12.28 2.59
CA ARG A 104 -11.25 13.00 1.33
C ARG A 104 -12.27 14.09 1.05
N ARG A 105 -13.56 13.82 1.26
CA ARG A 105 -14.63 14.80 1.04
C ARG A 105 -14.60 15.90 2.10
N ALA A 106 -14.62 15.52 3.37
CA ALA A 106 -14.67 16.45 4.49
C ALA A 106 -13.40 17.29 4.60
N ALA A 107 -12.22 16.72 4.35
CA ALA A 107 -10.96 17.46 4.38
C ALA A 107 -10.92 18.53 3.27
N GLN A 108 -11.36 18.21 2.05
CA GLN A 108 -11.41 19.19 0.97
C GLN A 108 -12.36 20.36 1.30
N GLU A 109 -13.55 20.04 1.81
CA GLU A 109 -14.52 21.08 2.21
C GLU A 109 -14.00 21.93 3.37
N THR A 110 -13.45 21.31 4.42
CA THR A 110 -12.92 22.04 5.58
C THR A 110 -11.71 22.91 5.24
N ILE A 111 -10.76 22.41 4.44
CA ILE A 111 -9.60 23.19 4.01
C ILE A 111 -10.03 24.39 3.18
N ASN A 112 -10.94 24.20 2.21
CA ASN A 112 -11.45 25.30 1.39
C ASN A 112 -12.20 26.33 2.24
N ASN A 113 -13.01 25.90 3.20
CA ASN A 113 -13.73 26.82 4.08
C ASN A 113 -12.77 27.66 4.93
N ILE A 114 -11.78 27.02 5.57
CA ILE A 114 -10.76 27.72 6.36
C ILE A 114 -9.96 28.70 5.50
N TRP A 115 -9.59 28.29 4.28
CA TRP A 115 -8.86 29.15 3.36
C TRP A 115 -9.68 30.37 2.95
N MET A 116 -10.95 30.18 2.58
CA MET A 116 -11.85 31.27 2.18
C MET A 116 -12.15 32.23 3.34
N GLU A 117 -12.30 31.70 4.55
CA GLU A 117 -12.49 32.50 5.76
C GLU A 117 -11.26 33.37 6.06
N ASN A 118 -10.07 32.77 6.11
CA ASN A 118 -8.81 33.50 6.34
C ASN A 118 -8.53 34.54 5.24
N GLN A 119 -8.83 34.22 3.98
CA GLN A 119 -8.70 35.15 2.87
C GLN A 119 -9.65 36.35 3.05
N GLY A 120 -10.90 36.11 3.47
CA GLY A 120 -11.88 37.16 3.75
C GLY A 120 -11.45 38.06 4.90
N GLU A 121 -10.90 37.50 5.97
CA GLU A 121 -10.36 38.26 7.11
C GLU A 121 -9.16 39.11 6.69
N TYR A 122 -8.21 38.53 5.96
CA TYR A 122 -7.03 39.24 5.47
C TYR A 122 -7.41 40.40 4.54
N LEU A 123 -8.35 40.18 3.61
CA LEU A 123 -8.84 41.25 2.73
C LEU A 123 -9.52 42.36 3.53
N ARG A 124 -10.32 42.02 4.55
CA ARG A 124 -10.96 43.02 5.42
C ARG A 124 -9.94 43.83 6.22
N GLU A 125 -8.87 43.20 6.70
CA GLU A 125 -7.77 43.90 7.36
C GLU A 125 -7.08 44.86 6.38
N LEU A 126 -6.85 44.43 5.14
CA LEU A 126 -6.20 45.21 4.11
C LEU A 126 -7.07 46.41 3.68
N ASP A 127 -8.38 46.22 3.50
CA ASP A 127 -9.35 47.28 3.25
C ASP A 127 -9.37 48.30 4.41
N SER A 128 -9.31 47.84 5.67
CA SER A 128 -9.26 48.75 6.82
C SER A 128 -7.99 49.60 6.85
N LYS A 129 -6.85 49.05 6.40
CA LYS A 129 -5.59 49.79 6.26
C LYS A 129 -5.66 50.80 5.11
N ILE A 130 -6.23 50.41 3.97
CA ILE A 130 -6.44 51.33 2.84
C ILE A 130 -7.36 52.48 3.24
N GLU A 131 -8.48 52.19 3.93
CA GLU A 131 -9.40 53.21 4.41
C GLU A 131 -8.73 54.16 5.41
N ALA A 132 -7.93 53.63 6.34
CA ALA A 132 -7.15 54.43 7.28
C ALA A 132 -6.09 55.31 6.61
N GLU A 133 -5.48 54.86 5.50
CA GLU A 133 -4.54 55.64 4.69
C GLU A 133 -5.27 56.67 3.80
N SER A 134 -6.54 56.44 3.46
CA SER A 134 -7.34 57.27 2.55
C SER A 134 -7.99 58.52 3.18
N VAL A 135 -7.50 58.96 4.35
CA VAL A 135 -7.86 60.29 4.88
C VAL A 135 -7.41 61.34 3.86
N PRO A 136 -8.27 62.28 3.45
CA PRO A 136 -8.02 63.12 2.28
C PRO A 136 -6.90 64.11 2.57
N ASP A 137 -5.72 63.83 2.04
CA ASP A 137 -4.69 64.85 1.87
C ASP A 137 -5.23 65.85 0.85
N THR A 138 -5.56 67.03 1.38
CA THR A 138 -6.11 68.14 0.64
C THR A 138 -5.01 68.67 -0.26
N SER A 139 -5.20 68.47 -1.57
CA SER A 139 -4.61 69.27 -2.65
C SER A 139 -3.27 69.94 -2.33
N ASP A 140 -2.16 69.24 -2.53
CA ASP A 140 -0.95 69.95 -2.92
C ASP A 140 -0.13 69.13 -3.90
N LYS A 141 0.30 69.83 -4.96
CA LYS A 141 0.99 69.29 -6.12
C LYS A 141 2.24 68.52 -5.67
N HIS A 142 2.26 67.20 -5.86
CA HIS A 142 3.48 66.41 -5.74
C HIS A 142 4.49 66.85 -6.81
N HIS A 143 5.31 67.83 -6.47
CA HIS A 143 6.68 67.91 -6.95
C HIS A 143 7.36 66.63 -6.48
N TYR A 144 7.70 65.73 -7.43
CA TYR A 144 8.63 64.64 -7.15
C TYR A 144 10.01 65.25 -6.87
N SER A 145 10.22 65.71 -5.64
CA SER A 145 11.55 65.96 -5.12
C SER A 145 12.21 64.60 -4.97
N LEU A 146 13.18 64.33 -5.84
CA LEU A 146 14.07 63.18 -5.74
C LEU A 146 14.95 63.40 -4.50
N GLU A 147 14.37 63.25 -3.31
CA GLU A 147 15.12 63.11 -2.08
C GLU A 147 15.92 61.83 -2.25
N ARG A 148 17.22 62.00 -2.55
CA ARG A 148 18.21 60.95 -2.53
C ARG A 148 18.06 60.23 -1.19
N TYR A 149 17.45 59.05 -1.21
CA TYR A 149 17.63 58.08 -0.15
C TYR A 149 19.14 57.96 0.05
N ALA A 150 19.62 58.39 1.21
CA ALA A 150 20.98 58.17 1.62
C ALA A 150 21.11 56.66 1.86
N ILE A 151 21.35 55.91 0.77
CA ILE A 151 21.71 54.50 0.87
C ILE A 151 22.96 54.49 1.72
N ASP A 152 22.85 53.90 2.91
CA ASP A 152 23.98 53.70 3.81
C ASP A 152 24.98 52.79 3.08
N THR A 153 25.94 53.44 2.40
CA THR A 153 26.95 52.78 1.60
C THR A 153 27.73 51.76 2.41
N GLN A 154 27.80 51.94 3.74
CA GLN A 154 28.45 51.00 4.64
C GLN A 154 27.68 49.68 4.72
N SER A 155 26.36 49.73 4.94
CA SER A 155 25.49 48.53 4.94
C SER A 155 25.53 47.77 3.61
N TYR A 156 25.61 48.49 2.49
CA TYR A 156 25.77 47.87 1.18
C TYR A 156 27.12 47.16 1.03
N VAL A 157 28.22 47.81 1.43
CA VAL A 157 29.56 47.21 1.40
C VAL A 157 29.65 46.00 2.33
N ASP A 158 29.10 46.09 3.53
CA ASP A 158 29.07 45.00 4.51
C ASP A 158 28.28 43.79 3.94
N SER A 159 27.17 44.05 3.24
CA SER A 159 26.39 42.99 2.58
C SER A 159 27.19 42.29 1.47
N LEU A 160 27.94 43.04 0.65
CA LEU A 160 28.81 42.48 -0.39
C LEU A 160 29.98 41.70 0.19
N GLU A 161 30.58 42.18 1.29
CA GLU A 161 31.64 41.47 1.99
C GLU A 161 31.10 40.14 2.57
N SER A 162 29.92 40.16 3.18
CA SER A 162 29.26 38.96 3.70
C SER A 162 28.98 37.93 2.59
N LEU A 163 28.57 38.40 1.40
CA LEU A 163 28.34 37.54 0.24
C LEU A 163 29.65 36.90 -0.25
N SER A 164 30.73 37.67 -0.33
CA SER A 164 32.04 37.13 -0.72
C SER A 164 32.55 36.08 0.27
N LYS A 165 32.37 36.32 1.58
CA LYS A 165 32.77 35.39 2.65
C LYS A 165 31.97 34.09 2.60
N THR A 166 30.66 34.16 2.33
CA THR A 166 29.82 32.96 2.22
C THR A 166 30.16 32.17 0.95
N GLN A 167 30.39 32.84 -0.18
CA GLN A 167 30.84 32.20 -1.41
C GLN A 167 32.18 31.45 -1.23
N ALA A 168 33.12 32.02 -0.48
CA ALA A 168 34.39 31.34 -0.19
C ALA A 168 34.23 30.11 0.75
N LYS A 169 33.25 30.13 1.66
CA LYS A 169 33.00 29.03 2.61
C LYS A 169 32.17 27.89 2.02
N LEU A 170 31.38 28.16 0.98
CA LEU A 170 30.44 27.21 0.38
C LEU A 170 31.09 25.91 -0.15
N PRO A 171 32.26 25.95 -0.84
CA PRO A 171 32.96 24.74 -1.27
C PRO A 171 33.43 23.90 -0.07
N HIS A 172 33.87 24.55 1.01
CA HIS A 172 34.35 23.85 2.19
C HIS A 172 33.21 23.13 2.93
N MET A 173 32.06 23.79 3.10
CA MET A 173 30.86 23.18 3.67
C MET A 173 30.36 22.02 2.82
N ARG A 174 30.37 22.15 1.48
CA ARG A 174 29.99 21.06 0.58
C ARG A 174 30.89 19.84 0.73
N ASN A 175 32.20 20.03 0.86
CA ASN A 175 33.15 18.96 1.11
C ASN A 175 32.94 18.30 2.49
N GLN A 176 32.63 19.08 3.53
CA GLN A 176 32.34 18.53 4.86
C GLN A 176 31.06 17.68 4.86
N VAL A 177 30.01 18.15 4.19
CA VAL A 177 28.75 17.38 4.03
C VAL A 177 29.00 16.08 3.27
N GLN A 178 29.77 16.10 2.18
CA GLN A 178 30.13 14.87 1.45
C GLN A 178 30.92 13.89 2.31
N LYS A 179 31.87 14.37 3.13
CA LYS A 179 32.61 13.52 4.07
C LYS A 179 31.69 12.88 5.12
N LEU A 180 30.75 13.65 5.67
CA LEU A 180 29.77 13.13 6.62
C LEU A 180 28.83 12.11 5.97
N GLN A 181 28.42 12.35 4.73
CA GLN A 181 27.60 11.40 3.97
C GLN A 181 28.36 10.10 3.72
N HIS A 182 29.63 10.16 3.33
CA HIS A 182 30.46 8.95 3.18
C HIS A 182 30.66 8.21 4.51
N LEU A 183 30.87 8.93 5.62
CA LEU A 183 30.96 8.32 6.96
C LEU A 183 29.65 7.65 7.36
N LEU A 184 28.50 8.28 7.13
CA LEU A 184 27.18 7.70 7.39
C LEU A 184 26.94 6.44 6.56
N GLN A 185 27.34 6.46 5.28
CA GLN A 185 27.21 5.30 4.41
C GLN A 185 28.08 4.14 4.90
N HIS A 186 29.34 4.41 5.30
CA HIS A 186 30.20 3.40 5.91
C HIS A 186 29.60 2.81 7.20
N LEU A 187 29.04 3.65 8.08
CA LEU A 187 28.39 3.17 9.31
C LEU A 187 27.12 2.34 9.03
N GLN A 188 26.37 2.67 7.97
CA GLN A 188 25.19 1.91 7.55
C GLN A 188 25.57 0.56 6.93
N ASP A 189 26.69 0.49 6.20
CA ASP A 189 27.18 -0.75 5.61
C ASP A 189 27.78 -1.68 6.68
N GLU A 190 28.55 -1.15 7.65
CA GLU A 190 29.05 -1.95 8.79
C GLU A 190 27.94 -2.47 9.71
N GLY A 191 26.84 -1.72 9.87
CA GLY A 191 25.68 -2.16 10.66
C GLY A 191 24.78 -3.20 9.99
N ARG A 192 25.05 -3.57 8.73
CA ARG A 192 24.27 -4.54 7.94
C ARG A 192 24.96 -5.90 7.78
N GLU A 193 26.24 -6.00 8.16
CA GLU A 193 27.05 -7.23 8.11
C GLU A 193 27.26 -7.90 9.50
N GLY A 194 26.56 -7.44 10.54
CA GLY A 194 26.50 -8.07 11.88
C GLY A 194 25.10 -8.55 12.24
#